data_AF-A0A7C1AWN2-F1
#
_entry.id   AF-A0A7C1AWN2-F1
#
_cell.length_a   1.000
_cell.length_b   1.000
_cell.length_c   1.000
_cell.angle_alpha   90.00
_cell.angle_beta   90.00
_cell.angle_gamma   90.00
#
_symmetry.space_group_name_H-M   'P 1'
#
loop_
_entity.id
_entity.type
_entity.pdbx_description
1 polymer ?
#
loop_
_entity_poly.entity_id
_entity_poly.type
_entity_poly.pdbx_seq_one_letter_code
_entity_poly.pdbx_strand_id
1 'polypeptide(L)'
;MREHHIVFLVFGISVLIALFVPTGVKEASRQTVVVYDAIEELPEGSVVLLGADFDAHNRAEMVPQLEVLVEHLMRRRLRVIAVSMWDQGPMFAERVLRRVGDEHGLEYGIDYVNLGYAAGAQSMVRLLKDDIRAVYKTDFSGNETLNMPVLAGLEGAKDVDLMVDISDNPSGPTTYLEQIQSFHKGFRMVCGLTASAVPPIMPYVESGQIEGYIIGLKGASEYEGLIGVRGLGTIAMTAQSVGQVAILVLILVGNIFFLMERRRRAV
;
A
#
# COMPACT_ATOMS: atom_id res chain seq x y z
N MET A 1 30.29 -20.14 -23.23
CA MET A 1 30.21 -18.85 -23.98
C MET A 1 29.03 -18.74 -24.95
N ARG A 2 28.37 -19.81 -25.43
CA ARG A 2 27.19 -19.70 -26.33
C ARG A 2 25.83 -19.56 -25.65
N GLU A 3 25.70 -19.91 -24.36
CA GLU A 3 24.39 -19.96 -23.68
C GLU A 3 23.92 -18.61 -23.13
N HIS A 4 24.83 -17.75 -22.66
CA HIS A 4 24.47 -16.42 -22.13
C HIS A 4 23.82 -15.52 -23.19
N HIS A 5 24.20 -15.64 -24.47
CA HIS A 5 23.66 -14.80 -25.55
C HIS A 5 22.19 -15.11 -25.86
N ILE A 6 21.76 -16.35 -25.64
CA ILE A 6 20.37 -16.76 -25.82
C ILE A 6 19.52 -16.17 -24.69
N VAL A 7 20.02 -16.15 -23.45
CA VAL A 7 19.34 -15.52 -22.31
C VAL A 7 19.15 -14.02 -22.56
N PHE A 8 20.17 -13.31 -23.04
CA PHE A 8 20.04 -11.88 -23.36
C PHE A 8 19.10 -11.62 -24.55
N LEU A 9 19.07 -12.50 -25.54
CA LEU A 9 18.16 -12.39 -26.68
C LEU A 9 16.71 -12.66 -26.27
N VAL A 10 16.48 -13.69 -25.47
CA VAL A 10 15.16 -14.02 -24.91
C VAL A 10 14.68 -12.92 -23.97
N PHE A 11 15.54 -12.41 -23.10
CA PHE A 11 15.24 -11.27 -22.23
C PHE A 11 14.91 -10.02 -23.07
N GLY A 12 15.74 -9.70 -24.07
CA GLY A 12 15.51 -8.56 -24.97
C GLY A 12 14.21 -8.65 -25.76
N ILE A 13 13.87 -9.84 -26.27
CA ILE A 13 12.60 -10.10 -26.97
C ILE A 13 11.42 -10.00 -26.01
N SER A 14 11.52 -10.55 -24.79
CA SER A 14 10.46 -10.46 -23.78
C SER A 14 10.15 -9.01 -23.40
N VAL A 15 11.18 -8.16 -23.28
CA VAL A 15 11.01 -6.72 -23.01
C VAL A 15 10.45 -5.99 -24.24
N LEU A 16 10.89 -6.34 -25.46
CA LEU A 16 10.34 -5.80 -26.71
C LEU A 16 8.84 -6.11 -26.86
N ILE A 17 8.43 -7.34 -26.55
CA ILE A 17 7.02 -7.75 -26.58
C ILE A 17 6.22 -6.96 -25.53
N ALA A 18 6.75 -6.78 -24.32
CA ALA A 18 6.09 -6.01 -23.27
C ALA A 18 5.84 -4.53 -23.65
N LEU A 19 6.68 -3.96 -24.54
CA LEU A 19 6.59 -2.58 -25.01
C LEU A 19 5.49 -2.32 -26.05
N PHE A 20 5.16 -3.33 -26.85
CA PHE A 20 4.09 -3.24 -27.87
C PHE A 20 2.72 -3.68 -27.34
N VAL A 21 2.65 -4.17 -26.09
CA VAL A 21 1.37 -4.34 -25.39
C VAL A 21 0.90 -2.94 -25.00
N PRO A 22 -0.20 -2.41 -25.56
CA PRO A 22 -0.69 -1.10 -25.20
C PRO A 22 -1.00 -1.08 -23.70
N THR A 23 -0.28 -0.28 -22.93
CA THR A 23 -0.77 0.15 -21.62
C THR A 23 -1.78 1.28 -21.86
N GLY A 24 -2.88 0.95 -22.56
CA GLY A 24 -4.13 1.66 -22.31
C GLY A 24 -4.47 1.54 -20.83
N VAL A 25 -5.35 2.40 -20.31
CA VAL A 25 -5.87 2.30 -18.95
C VAL A 25 -6.31 0.84 -18.75
N LYS A 26 -5.45 0.04 -18.11
CA LYS A 26 -5.76 -1.36 -17.87
C LYS A 26 -6.85 -1.31 -16.83
N GLU A 27 -7.93 -2.04 -17.08
CA GLU A 27 -8.92 -2.31 -16.04
C GLU A 27 -8.17 -2.70 -14.77
N ALA A 28 -8.54 -2.07 -13.66
CA ALA A 28 -7.89 -2.31 -12.38
C ALA A 28 -7.87 -3.81 -12.09
N SER A 29 -6.80 -4.29 -11.46
CA SER A 29 -6.72 -5.72 -11.15
C SER A 29 -7.91 -6.13 -10.28
N ARG A 30 -8.35 -7.40 -10.41
CA ARG A 30 -9.45 -7.92 -9.58
C ARG A 30 -9.22 -7.66 -8.09
N GLN A 31 -7.98 -7.80 -7.62
CA GLN A 31 -7.63 -7.58 -6.22
C GLN A 31 -7.79 -6.11 -5.82
N THR A 32 -7.38 -5.18 -6.68
CA THR A 32 -7.57 -3.74 -6.49
C THR A 32 -9.05 -3.36 -6.44
N VAL A 33 -9.88 -3.94 -7.32
CA VAL A 33 -11.33 -3.71 -7.32
C VAL A 33 -11.96 -4.23 -6.02
N VAL A 34 -11.55 -5.40 -5.52
CA VAL A 34 -12.05 -5.92 -4.23
C VAL A 34 -11.70 -4.96 -3.07
N VAL A 35 -10.49 -4.38 -3.05
CA VAL A 35 -10.14 -3.39 -2.01
C VAL A 35 -10.99 -2.13 -2.14
N TYR A 36 -11.29 -1.69 -3.36
CA TYR A 36 -12.19 -0.56 -3.60
C TYR A 36 -13.61 -0.85 -3.10
N ASP A 37 -14.17 -1.99 -3.50
CA ASP A 37 -15.51 -2.42 -3.11
C ASP A 37 -15.63 -2.59 -1.59
N ALA A 38 -14.62 -3.17 -0.93
CA ALA A 38 -14.61 -3.36 0.53
C ALA A 38 -14.71 -2.02 1.30
N ILE A 39 -14.08 -0.96 0.78
CA ILE A 39 -14.19 0.40 1.35
C ILE A 39 -15.53 1.04 0.98
N GLU A 40 -16.01 0.82 -0.25
CA GLU A 40 -17.28 1.36 -0.72
C GLU A 40 -18.51 0.77 -0.02
N GLU A 41 -18.40 -0.43 0.52
CA GLU A 41 -19.46 -1.09 1.31
C GLU A 41 -19.62 -0.50 2.72
N LEU A 42 -18.62 0.24 3.22
CA LEU A 42 -18.66 0.79 4.58
C LEU A 42 -19.60 2.01 4.67
N PRO A 43 -20.49 2.05 5.67
CA PRO A 43 -21.25 3.24 6.01
C PRO A 43 -20.34 4.42 6.39
N GLU A 44 -20.82 5.65 6.15
CA GLU A 44 -20.16 6.86 6.65
C GLU A 44 -19.98 6.79 8.17
N GLY A 45 -18.80 7.20 8.66
CA GLY A 45 -18.44 7.14 10.08
C GLY A 45 -17.97 5.76 10.59
N SER A 46 -17.92 4.73 9.73
CA SER A 46 -17.28 3.46 10.08
C SER A 46 -15.82 3.64 10.47
N VAL A 47 -15.34 2.81 11.39
CA VAL A 47 -13.97 2.87 11.92
C VAL A 47 -13.04 2.03 11.05
N VAL A 48 -11.98 2.68 10.56
CA VAL A 48 -10.92 2.02 9.83
C VAL A 48 -9.61 2.12 10.59
N LEU A 49 -9.04 0.96 10.92
CA LEU A 49 -7.70 0.87 11.48
C LEU A 49 -6.71 0.79 10.32
N LEU A 50 -5.77 1.74 10.29
CA LEU A 50 -4.78 1.88 9.22
C LEU A 50 -3.39 1.54 9.74
N GLY A 51 -2.85 0.40 9.32
CA GLY A 51 -1.47 0.01 9.57
C GLY A 51 -0.53 0.68 8.56
N ALA A 52 0.44 1.44 9.05
CA ALA A 52 1.50 2.04 8.22
C ALA A 52 2.84 1.32 8.46
N ASP A 53 2.89 0.05 8.11
CA ASP A 53 3.92 -0.90 8.49
C ASP A 53 5.05 -1.04 7.45
N PHE A 54 5.75 0.06 7.21
CA PHE A 54 6.87 0.09 6.24
C PHE A 54 7.96 1.09 6.62
N ASP A 55 9.15 0.87 6.07
CA ASP A 55 10.33 1.70 6.30
C ASP A 55 10.61 2.70 5.17
N ALA A 56 11.44 3.70 5.48
CA ALA A 56 11.84 4.73 4.54
C ALA A 56 12.52 4.20 3.26
N HIS A 57 13.03 2.97 3.27
CA HIS A 57 13.62 2.32 2.09
C HIS A 57 12.57 2.00 1.01
N ASN A 58 11.38 1.56 1.41
CA ASN A 58 10.29 1.19 0.50
C ASN A 58 9.28 2.32 0.30
N ARG A 59 9.51 3.51 0.89
CA ARG A 59 8.60 4.67 0.82
C ARG A 59 8.16 5.04 -0.60
N ALA A 60 9.04 4.88 -1.59
CA ALA A 60 8.75 5.26 -2.97
C ALA A 60 7.60 4.43 -3.57
N GLU A 61 7.41 3.21 -3.08
CA GLU A 61 6.35 2.29 -3.48
C GLU A 61 5.18 2.31 -2.49
N MET A 62 5.43 2.50 -1.20
CA MET A 62 4.40 2.42 -0.14
C MET A 62 3.62 3.71 0.05
N VAL A 63 4.27 4.88 0.01
CA VAL A 63 3.59 6.17 0.22
C VAL A 63 2.48 6.43 -0.81
N PRO A 64 2.66 6.14 -2.12
CA PRO A 64 1.56 6.29 -3.08
C PRO A 64 0.34 5.41 -2.78
N GLN A 65 0.55 4.21 -2.23
CA GLN A 65 -0.54 3.33 -1.80
C GLN A 65 -1.25 3.89 -0.56
N LEU A 66 -0.49 4.37 0.43
CA LEU A 66 -1.01 5.04 1.61
C LEU A 66 -1.83 6.28 1.24
N GLU A 67 -1.30 7.09 0.33
CA GLU A 67 -1.94 8.30 -0.14
C GLU A 67 -3.30 8.04 -0.79
N VAL A 68 -3.36 7.11 -1.75
CA VAL A 68 -4.61 6.84 -2.46
C VAL A 68 -5.67 6.16 -1.58
N LEU A 69 -5.25 5.31 -0.63
CA LEU A 69 -6.17 4.68 0.31
C LEU A 69 -6.69 5.70 1.32
N VAL A 70 -5.83 6.54 1.90
CA VAL A 70 -6.27 7.61 2.82
C VAL A 70 -7.19 8.60 2.12
N GLU A 71 -6.88 9.00 0.88
CA GLU A 71 -7.76 9.81 0.03
C GLU A 71 -9.16 9.19 -0.08
N HIS A 72 -9.23 7.90 -0.39
CA HIS A 72 -10.51 7.21 -0.52
C HIS A 72 -11.28 7.12 0.81
N LEU A 73 -10.60 6.73 1.89
CA LEU A 73 -11.19 6.62 3.22
C LEU A 73 -11.76 7.96 3.71
N MET A 74 -11.00 9.05 3.52
CA MET A 74 -11.39 10.39 3.94
C MET A 74 -12.50 10.98 3.07
N ARG A 75 -12.47 10.74 1.76
CA ARG A 75 -13.56 11.12 0.85
C ARG A 75 -14.88 10.42 1.20
N ARG A 76 -14.79 9.21 1.74
CA ARG A 76 -15.92 8.43 2.28
C ARG A 76 -16.30 8.80 3.71
N ARG A 77 -15.61 9.78 4.32
CA ARG A 77 -15.83 10.25 5.70
C ARG A 77 -15.81 9.12 6.71
N LEU A 78 -14.86 8.20 6.53
CA LEU A 78 -14.59 7.13 7.50
C LEU A 78 -13.68 7.64 8.61
N ARG A 79 -13.83 7.09 9.81
CA ARG A 79 -12.97 7.42 10.96
C ARG A 79 -11.65 6.68 10.84
N VAL A 80 -10.58 7.38 10.48
CA VAL A 80 -9.27 6.76 10.21
C VAL A 80 -8.38 6.81 11.45
N ILE A 81 -8.00 5.64 11.96
CA ILE A 81 -7.11 5.50 13.12
C ILE A 81 -5.84 4.84 12.64
N ALA A 82 -4.76 5.62 12.49
CA ALA A 82 -3.47 5.08 12.09
C ALA A 82 -2.69 4.54 13.28
N VAL A 83 -2.10 3.36 13.09
CA VAL A 83 -1.22 2.66 14.02
C VAL A 83 -0.03 2.12 13.25
N SER A 84 1.04 1.76 13.96
CA SER A 84 2.19 1.15 13.32
C SER A 84 2.94 0.20 14.25
N MET A 85 3.35 -0.93 13.69
CA MET A 85 4.34 -1.86 14.25
C MET A 85 5.77 -1.50 13.84
N TRP A 86 5.96 -0.53 12.94
CA TRP A 86 7.27 0.03 12.54
C TRP A 86 7.44 1.44 13.08
N ASP A 87 8.64 1.80 13.52
CA ASP A 87 8.91 3.10 14.15
C ASP A 87 8.88 4.27 13.15
N GLN A 88 9.22 4.02 11.88
CA GLN A 88 9.23 5.03 10.81
C GLN A 88 7.85 5.28 10.18
N GLY A 89 6.97 4.26 10.21
CA GLY A 89 5.62 4.29 9.65
C GLY A 89 4.77 5.50 10.04
N PRO A 90 4.66 5.84 11.34
CA PRO A 90 3.85 6.94 11.83
C PRO A 90 4.15 8.29 11.19
N MET A 91 5.42 8.57 10.85
CA MET A 91 5.77 9.85 10.22
C MET A 91 5.17 9.95 8.81
N PHE A 92 5.10 8.84 8.06
CA PHE A 92 4.49 8.82 6.75
C PHE A 92 2.96 8.92 6.84
N ALA A 93 2.36 8.16 7.76
CA ALA A 93 0.92 8.25 8.06
C ALA A 93 0.52 9.68 8.44
N GLU A 94 1.26 10.31 9.35
CA GLU A 94 0.99 11.68 9.82
C GLU A 94 0.94 12.68 8.66
N ARG A 95 1.94 12.62 7.78
CA ARG A 95 2.06 13.56 6.66
C ARG A 95 0.89 13.41 5.70
N VAL A 96 0.55 12.17 5.36
CA VAL A 96 -0.55 11.89 4.42
C VAL A 96 -1.89 12.25 5.07
N LEU A 97 -2.16 11.78 6.28
CA LEU A 97 -3.39 12.05 7.02
C LEU A 97 -3.64 13.55 7.19
N ARG A 98 -2.64 14.34 7.58
CA ARG A 98 -2.81 15.79 7.71
C ARG A 98 -3.11 16.46 6.40
N ARG A 99 -2.32 16.16 5.35
CA ARG A 99 -2.51 16.77 4.03
C ARG A 99 -3.90 16.46 3.46
N VAL A 100 -4.30 15.19 3.46
CA VAL A 100 -5.60 14.76 2.94
C VAL A 100 -6.73 15.27 3.83
N GLY A 101 -6.55 15.23 5.15
CA GLY A 101 -7.52 15.78 6.10
C GLY A 101 -7.80 17.27 5.83
N ASP A 102 -6.75 18.07 5.64
CA ASP A 102 -6.87 19.49 5.29
C ASP A 102 -7.59 19.69 3.93
N GLU A 103 -7.30 18.85 2.94
CA GLU A 103 -7.92 18.89 1.60
C GLU A 103 -9.44 18.60 1.63
N HIS A 104 -9.88 17.72 2.54
CA HIS A 104 -11.30 17.34 2.70
C HIS A 104 -12.01 18.08 3.84
N GLY A 105 -11.33 18.99 4.56
CA GLY A 105 -11.88 19.74 5.67
C GLY A 105 -12.23 18.87 6.89
N LEU A 106 -11.45 17.81 7.12
CA LEU A 106 -11.56 16.92 8.27
C LEU A 106 -10.67 17.40 9.41
N GLU A 107 -11.11 17.21 10.65
CA GLU A 107 -10.42 17.69 11.84
C GLU A 107 -9.63 16.57 12.54
N TYR A 108 -8.33 16.82 12.76
CA TYR A 108 -7.45 15.91 13.50
C TYR A 108 -7.94 15.72 14.95
N GLY A 109 -8.02 14.47 15.39
CA GLY A 109 -8.55 14.07 16.70
C GLY A 109 -10.07 13.90 16.74
N ILE A 110 -10.80 14.38 15.72
CA ILE A 110 -12.26 14.23 15.57
C ILE A 110 -12.58 13.19 14.50
N ASP A 111 -12.06 13.38 13.29
CA ASP A 111 -12.35 12.53 12.13
C ASP A 111 -11.25 11.49 11.90
N TYR A 112 -10.00 11.84 12.21
CA TYR A 112 -8.86 10.95 12.05
C TYR A 112 -7.79 11.20 13.13
N VAL A 113 -6.96 10.20 13.41
CA VAL A 113 -5.82 10.33 14.32
C VAL A 113 -4.71 9.37 13.93
N ASN A 114 -3.49 9.75 14.25
CA ASN A 114 -2.33 8.86 14.19
C ASN A 114 -1.85 8.56 15.61
N LEU A 115 -2.11 7.34 16.07
CA LEU A 115 -1.69 6.90 17.41
C LEU A 115 -0.18 6.61 17.48
N GLY A 116 0.44 6.37 16.33
CA GLY A 116 1.87 6.20 16.21
C GLY A 116 2.35 4.76 16.41
N TYR A 117 3.62 4.64 16.83
CA TYR A 117 4.31 3.37 16.95
C TYR A 117 4.12 2.77 18.35
N ALA A 118 3.86 1.46 18.40
CA ALA A 118 3.92 0.70 19.64
C ALA A 118 4.77 -0.56 19.46
N ALA A 119 5.75 -0.72 20.36
CA ALA A 119 6.70 -1.83 20.32
C ALA A 119 6.05 -3.16 20.76
N GLY A 120 6.55 -4.27 20.20
CA GLY A 120 6.17 -5.62 20.62
C GLY A 120 5.42 -6.44 19.56
N ALA A 121 5.11 -5.87 18.40
CA ALA A 121 4.46 -6.54 17.27
C ALA A 121 3.25 -7.38 17.72
N GLN A 122 3.37 -8.72 17.75
CA GLN A 122 2.29 -9.62 18.19
C GLN A 122 1.72 -9.29 19.58
N SER A 123 2.57 -8.95 20.56
CA SER A 123 2.09 -8.61 21.91
C SER A 123 1.33 -7.29 21.93
N MET A 124 1.77 -6.33 21.11
CA MET A 124 1.09 -5.05 20.92
C MET A 124 -0.28 -5.27 20.28
N VAL A 125 -0.36 -6.00 19.17
CA VAL A 125 -1.64 -6.26 18.49
C VAL A 125 -2.60 -7.03 19.39
N ARG A 126 -2.08 -7.96 20.21
CA ARG A 126 -2.90 -8.66 21.21
C ARG A 126 -3.49 -7.71 22.26
N LEU A 127 -2.75 -6.67 22.66
CA LEU A 127 -3.27 -5.66 23.60
C LEU A 127 -4.24 -4.70 22.88
N LEU A 128 -3.91 -4.29 21.65
CA LEU A 128 -4.75 -3.46 20.79
C LEU A 128 -6.14 -4.07 20.56
N LYS A 129 -6.19 -5.40 20.51
CA LYS A 129 -7.43 -6.18 20.41
C LYS A 129 -8.38 -5.92 21.58
N ASP A 130 -7.86 -5.78 22.80
CA ASP A 130 -8.65 -5.60 24.01
C ASP A 130 -8.84 -4.13 24.39
N ASP A 131 -7.78 -3.31 24.30
CA ASP A 131 -7.80 -1.89 24.71
C ASP A 131 -6.78 -1.06 23.92
N ILE A 132 -7.27 -0.23 22.99
CA ILE A 132 -6.44 0.69 22.19
C ILE A 132 -5.78 1.77 23.06
N ARG A 133 -6.45 2.25 24.10
CA ARG A 133 -5.92 3.32 24.98
C ARG A 133 -4.88 2.78 25.96
N ALA A 134 -4.94 1.49 26.29
CA ALA A 134 -3.88 0.83 27.06
C ALA A 134 -2.56 0.78 26.30
N VAL A 135 -2.63 0.62 24.96
CA VAL A 135 -1.46 0.67 24.07
C VAL A 135 -1.00 2.11 23.87
N TYR A 136 -1.94 3.00 23.51
CA TYR A 136 -1.66 4.37 23.09
C TYR A 136 -2.28 5.38 24.05
N LYS A 137 -1.52 5.81 25.06
CA LYS A 137 -1.93 6.87 26.00
C LYS A 137 -1.88 8.26 25.38
N THR A 138 -0.95 8.45 24.45
CA THR A 138 -0.80 9.66 23.66
C THR A 138 -0.74 9.29 22.18
N ASP A 139 -1.18 10.21 21.33
CA ASP A 139 -1.02 10.08 19.89
C ASP A 139 0.43 10.40 19.45
N PHE A 140 0.67 10.33 18.14
CA PHE A 140 1.97 10.67 17.54
C PHE A 140 2.39 12.13 17.78
N SER A 141 1.43 13.04 17.95
CA SER A 141 1.66 14.47 18.19
C SER A 141 1.82 14.82 19.67
N GLY A 142 1.69 13.85 20.58
CA GLY A 142 1.79 14.03 22.03
C GLY A 142 0.49 14.44 22.73
N ASN A 143 -0.65 14.42 22.05
CA ASN A 143 -1.97 14.69 22.63
C ASN A 143 -2.50 13.45 23.37
N GLU A 144 -3.22 13.66 24.47
CA GLU A 144 -3.84 12.56 25.22
C GLU A 144 -5.00 11.92 24.44
N THR A 145 -5.01 10.58 24.36
CA THR A 145 -6.02 9.82 23.60
C THR A 145 -7.32 9.61 24.36
N LEU A 146 -7.31 9.79 25.69
CA LEU A 146 -8.44 9.45 26.57
C LEU A 146 -9.75 10.11 26.14
N ASN A 147 -9.71 11.38 25.78
CA ASN A 147 -10.88 12.20 25.45
C ASN A 147 -11.00 12.54 23.96
N MET A 148 -10.27 11.85 23.08
CA MET A 148 -10.33 12.13 21.64
C MET A 148 -11.65 11.65 21.03
N PRO A 149 -12.44 12.53 20.38
CA PRO A 149 -13.71 12.15 19.78
C PRO A 149 -13.61 11.02 18.74
N VAL A 150 -12.54 10.98 17.95
CA VAL A 150 -12.35 9.91 16.93
C VAL A 150 -12.31 8.51 17.55
N LEU A 151 -11.84 8.38 18.79
CA LEU A 151 -11.74 7.11 19.53
C LEU A 151 -13.01 6.81 20.34
N ALA A 152 -14.03 7.66 20.31
CA ALA A 152 -15.24 7.47 21.10
C ALA A 152 -15.97 6.19 20.69
N GLY A 153 -16.35 5.39 21.68
CA GLY A 153 -17.02 4.10 21.49
C GLY A 153 -16.10 2.97 21.02
N LEU A 154 -14.80 3.22 20.86
CA LEU A 154 -13.82 2.21 20.48
C LEU A 154 -13.11 1.69 21.73
N GLU A 155 -13.30 0.42 22.08
CA GLU A 155 -12.52 -0.24 23.14
C GLU A 155 -11.26 -0.87 22.54
N GLY A 156 -11.42 -1.67 21.48
CA GLY A 156 -10.31 -2.38 20.84
C GLY A 156 -10.58 -2.75 19.40
N ALA A 157 -9.77 -3.64 18.84
CA ALA A 157 -9.88 -4.05 17.42
C ALA A 157 -11.22 -4.75 17.06
N LYS A 158 -12.01 -5.19 18.04
CA LYS A 158 -13.35 -5.77 17.83
C LYS A 158 -14.38 -4.77 17.31
N ASP A 159 -14.13 -3.47 17.54
CA ASP A 159 -15.02 -2.35 17.22
C ASP A 159 -14.58 -1.65 15.92
N VAL A 160 -13.60 -2.24 15.21
CA VAL A 160 -13.09 -1.78 13.91
C VAL A 160 -13.86 -2.47 12.79
N ASP A 161 -14.37 -1.70 11.83
CA ASP A 161 -15.15 -2.22 10.70
C ASP A 161 -14.26 -2.78 9.57
N LEU A 162 -13.07 -2.20 9.38
CA LEU A 162 -12.08 -2.63 8.39
C LEU A 162 -10.65 -2.33 8.85
N MET A 163 -9.76 -3.31 8.69
CA MET A 163 -8.32 -3.10 8.77
C MET A 163 -7.74 -2.89 7.37
N VAL A 164 -6.99 -1.82 7.21
CA VAL A 164 -6.18 -1.55 6.02
C VAL A 164 -4.73 -1.58 6.46
N ASP A 165 -3.97 -2.60 6.06
CA ASP A 165 -2.54 -2.67 6.39
C ASP A 165 -1.67 -2.41 5.17
N ILE A 166 -0.78 -1.43 5.27
CA ILE A 166 0.16 -1.06 4.22
C ILE A 166 1.53 -1.50 4.68
N SER A 167 2.02 -2.61 4.11
CA SER A 167 3.26 -3.20 4.55
C SER A 167 4.18 -3.63 3.42
N ASP A 168 5.47 -3.45 3.66
CA ASP A 168 6.52 -3.94 2.77
C ASP A 168 6.95 -5.38 3.06
N ASN A 169 6.41 -5.99 4.12
CA ASN A 169 6.72 -7.34 4.59
C ASN A 169 5.43 -8.11 4.91
N PRO A 170 5.31 -9.40 4.56
CA PRO A 170 4.14 -10.20 4.93
C PRO A 170 3.86 -10.26 6.44
N SER A 171 4.86 -10.03 7.31
CA SER A 171 4.67 -10.09 8.76
C SER A 171 3.72 -9.03 9.31
N GLY A 172 3.58 -7.87 8.67
CA GLY A 172 2.60 -6.85 9.08
C GLY A 172 1.18 -7.41 9.01
N PRO A 173 0.71 -7.78 7.81
CA PRO A 173 -0.66 -8.25 7.63
C PRO A 173 -0.96 -9.52 8.41
N THR A 174 -0.03 -10.49 8.41
CA THR A 174 -0.25 -11.77 9.09
C THR A 174 -0.31 -11.59 10.61
N THR A 175 0.45 -10.64 11.18
CA THR A 175 0.40 -10.39 12.63
C THR A 175 -0.96 -9.82 13.05
N TYR A 176 -1.49 -8.84 12.31
CA TYR A 176 -2.84 -8.33 12.56
C TYR A 176 -3.89 -9.42 12.42
N LEU A 177 -3.84 -10.16 11.32
CA LEU A 177 -4.77 -11.24 11.03
C LEU A 177 -4.77 -12.30 12.13
N GLU A 178 -3.62 -12.88 12.46
CA GLU A 178 -3.51 -13.97 13.44
C GLU A 178 -3.95 -13.56 14.85
N GLN A 179 -3.57 -12.35 15.28
CA GLN A 179 -3.86 -11.90 16.64
C GLN A 179 -5.31 -11.37 16.80
N ILE A 180 -5.94 -10.84 15.74
CA ILE A 180 -7.30 -10.27 15.82
C ILE A 180 -8.35 -11.29 15.38
N GLN A 181 -8.14 -12.00 14.27
CA GLN A 181 -9.13 -12.91 13.69
C GLN A 181 -9.45 -14.10 14.61
N SER A 182 -8.49 -14.52 15.44
CA SER A 182 -8.70 -15.58 16.44
C SER A 182 -9.80 -15.24 17.46
N PHE A 183 -10.15 -13.96 17.62
CA PHE A 183 -11.18 -13.48 18.54
C PHE A 183 -12.36 -12.79 17.85
N HIS A 184 -12.15 -12.22 16.66
CA HIS A 184 -13.19 -11.59 15.87
C HIS A 184 -13.33 -12.27 14.51
N LYS A 185 -14.26 -13.23 14.41
CA LYS A 185 -14.51 -14.00 13.17
C LYS A 185 -14.97 -13.14 11.99
N GLY A 186 -15.50 -11.94 12.24
CA GLY A 186 -15.93 -10.98 11.23
C GLY A 186 -14.86 -9.96 10.83
N PHE A 187 -13.59 -10.15 11.26
CA PHE A 187 -12.52 -9.21 10.98
C PHE A 187 -12.25 -9.12 9.48
N ARG A 188 -12.54 -7.95 8.93
CA ARG A 188 -12.32 -7.60 7.53
C ARG A 188 -10.95 -6.96 7.39
N MET A 189 -10.18 -7.41 6.41
CA MET A 189 -8.84 -6.90 6.18
C MET A 189 -8.52 -6.80 4.69
N VAL A 190 -7.92 -5.68 4.30
CA VAL A 190 -7.33 -5.44 2.98
C VAL A 190 -5.91 -4.91 3.14
N CYS A 191 -5.08 -5.09 2.10
CA CYS A 191 -3.66 -4.74 2.21
C CYS A 191 -3.14 -3.87 1.06
N GLY A 192 -2.14 -3.05 1.35
CA GLY A 192 -1.23 -2.46 0.35
C GLY A 192 0.15 -3.10 0.50
N LEU A 193 0.66 -3.74 -0.54
CA LEU A 193 1.85 -4.61 -0.44
C LEU A 193 2.93 -4.23 -1.45
N THR A 194 4.18 -4.53 -1.10
CA THR A 194 5.24 -4.67 -2.12
C THR A 194 4.99 -5.91 -2.96
N ALA A 195 5.49 -5.92 -4.19
CA ALA A 195 5.43 -7.11 -5.04
C ALA A 195 6.07 -8.36 -4.39
N SER A 196 7.10 -8.19 -3.55
CA SER A 196 7.76 -9.27 -2.82
C SER A 196 6.95 -9.82 -1.66
N ALA A 197 6.04 -9.03 -1.07
CA ALA A 197 5.19 -9.45 0.04
C ALA A 197 3.93 -10.20 -0.41
N VAL A 198 3.58 -10.14 -1.70
CA VAL A 198 2.37 -10.80 -2.24
C VAL A 198 2.40 -12.33 -2.11
N PRO A 199 3.46 -13.07 -2.54
CA PRO A 199 3.40 -14.53 -2.57
C PRO A 199 3.09 -15.20 -1.23
N PRO A 200 3.66 -14.75 -0.09
CA PRO A 200 3.27 -15.28 1.23
C PRO A 200 1.85 -14.91 1.67
N ILE A 201 1.27 -13.83 1.14
CA ILE A 201 -0.08 -13.36 1.48
C ILE A 201 -1.17 -14.06 0.66
N MET A 202 -0.86 -14.53 -0.56
CA MET A 202 -1.84 -15.17 -1.45
C MET A 202 -2.70 -16.25 -0.79
N PRO A 203 -2.18 -17.19 0.03
CA PRO A 203 -3.03 -18.20 0.67
C PRO A 203 -4.13 -17.62 1.57
N TYR A 204 -3.87 -16.49 2.23
CA TYR A 204 -4.85 -15.79 3.08
C TYR A 204 -5.92 -15.07 2.25
N VAL A 205 -5.57 -14.65 1.04
CA VAL A 205 -6.52 -14.07 0.09
C VAL A 205 -7.40 -15.14 -0.53
N GLU A 206 -6.81 -16.27 -0.89
CA GLU A 206 -7.55 -17.43 -1.43
C GLU A 206 -8.50 -18.05 -0.41
N SER A 207 -8.13 -18.03 0.89
CA SER A 207 -9.01 -18.48 1.98
C SER A 207 -10.09 -17.46 2.38
N GLY A 208 -10.02 -16.23 1.85
CA GLY A 208 -10.92 -15.12 2.19
C GLY A 208 -10.66 -14.50 3.56
N GLN A 209 -9.51 -14.78 4.19
CA GLN A 209 -9.12 -14.14 5.45
C GLN A 209 -8.60 -12.71 5.24
N ILE A 210 -8.02 -12.43 4.07
CA ILE A 210 -7.73 -11.09 3.56
C ILE A 210 -8.58 -10.91 2.30
N GLU A 211 -9.42 -9.88 2.23
CA GLU A 211 -10.38 -9.73 1.13
C GLU A 211 -9.68 -9.43 -0.19
N GLY A 212 -8.69 -8.54 -0.17
CA GLY A 212 -7.94 -8.16 -1.34
C GLY A 212 -6.71 -7.33 -1.02
N TYR A 213 -5.93 -7.01 -2.05
CA TYR A 213 -4.73 -6.21 -1.91
C TYR A 213 -4.43 -5.34 -3.14
N ILE A 214 -3.75 -4.22 -2.91
CA ILE A 214 -3.09 -3.43 -3.96
C ILE A 214 -1.58 -3.67 -3.91
N ILE A 215 -0.91 -3.58 -5.07
CA ILE A 215 0.51 -3.92 -5.21
C ILE A 215 1.29 -2.73 -5.73
N GLY A 216 2.09 -2.13 -4.87
CA GLY A 216 3.04 -1.09 -5.20
C GLY A 216 2.48 0.06 -6.03
N LEU A 217 3.33 0.63 -6.89
CA LEU A 217 2.97 1.75 -7.76
C LEU A 217 1.85 1.42 -8.74
N LYS A 218 1.83 0.17 -9.24
CA LYS A 218 0.81 -0.29 -10.17
C LYS A 218 -0.56 -0.29 -9.50
N GLY A 219 -0.68 -0.89 -8.33
CA GLY A 219 -1.91 -0.95 -7.55
C GLY A 219 -2.37 0.45 -7.14
N ALA A 220 -1.45 1.33 -6.71
CA ALA A 220 -1.78 2.71 -6.42
C ALA A 220 -2.34 3.45 -7.64
N SER A 221 -1.71 3.32 -8.82
CA SER A 221 -2.19 3.95 -10.05
C SER A 221 -3.52 3.41 -10.54
N GLU A 222 -3.75 2.09 -10.44
CA GLU A 222 -5.05 1.47 -10.76
C GLU A 222 -6.14 1.99 -9.83
N TYR A 223 -5.84 2.10 -8.52
CA TYR A 223 -6.78 2.59 -7.52
C TYR A 223 -7.10 4.08 -7.70
N GLU A 224 -6.10 4.89 -8.05
CA GLU A 224 -6.30 6.31 -8.43
C GLU A 224 -7.30 6.42 -9.60
N GLY A 225 -7.19 5.52 -10.58
CA GLY A 225 -8.14 5.43 -11.68
C GLY A 225 -9.56 5.08 -11.23
N LEU A 226 -9.72 4.20 -10.25
CA LEU A 226 -11.04 3.83 -9.69
C LEU A 226 -11.71 4.99 -8.96
N ILE A 227 -10.96 5.74 -8.15
CA ILE A 227 -11.51 6.89 -7.41
C ILE A 227 -11.55 8.19 -8.23
N GLY A 228 -11.02 8.17 -9.46
CA GLY A 228 -11.05 9.30 -10.39
C GLY A 228 -10.09 10.44 -10.02
N VAL A 229 -8.99 10.14 -9.33
CA VAL A 229 -7.94 11.11 -9.01
C VAL A 229 -6.65 10.78 -9.77
N ARG A 230 -5.75 11.75 -9.87
CA ARG A 230 -4.41 11.53 -10.41
C ARG A 230 -3.39 11.93 -9.36
N GLY A 231 -2.77 10.94 -8.73
CA GLY A 231 -1.87 11.12 -7.60
C GLY A 231 -0.45 10.64 -7.88
N LEU A 232 0.29 10.41 -6.80
CA LEU A 232 1.68 9.94 -6.86
C LEU A 232 1.83 8.58 -7.54
N GLY A 233 0.85 7.69 -7.44
CA GLY A 233 0.88 6.37 -8.05
C GLY A 233 0.96 6.45 -9.58
N THR A 234 0.06 7.21 -10.20
CA THR A 234 0.06 7.41 -11.66
C THR A 234 1.31 8.15 -12.13
N ILE A 235 1.76 9.16 -11.39
CA ILE A 235 2.98 9.91 -11.73
C ILE A 235 4.21 9.00 -11.67
N ALA A 236 4.40 8.28 -10.57
CA ALA A 236 5.54 7.40 -10.36
C ALA A 236 5.54 6.21 -11.32
N MET A 237 4.37 5.61 -11.60
CA MET A 237 4.24 4.53 -12.57
C MET A 237 4.58 5.01 -13.99
N THR A 238 4.17 6.23 -14.35
CA THR A 238 4.53 6.84 -15.63
C THR A 238 6.03 7.07 -15.72
N ALA A 239 6.65 7.64 -14.68
CA ALA A 239 8.09 7.89 -14.64
C ALA A 239 8.90 6.58 -14.72
N GLN A 240 8.48 5.53 -14.00
CA GLN A 240 9.09 4.21 -14.06
C GLN A 240 9.01 3.61 -15.47
N SER A 241 7.84 3.70 -16.11
CA SER A 241 7.61 3.18 -17.47
C SER A 241 8.48 3.91 -18.50
N VAL A 242 8.53 5.25 -18.43
CA VAL A 242 9.40 6.06 -19.31
C VAL A 242 10.87 5.74 -19.10
N GLY A 243 11.30 5.56 -17.85
CA GLY A 243 12.68 5.17 -17.52
C GLY A 243 13.06 3.81 -18.12
N GLN A 244 12.17 2.83 -18.05
CA GLN A 244 12.37 1.51 -18.67
C GLN A 244 12.49 1.60 -20.19
N VAL A 245 11.64 2.42 -20.84
CA VAL A 245 11.72 2.66 -22.28
C VAL A 245 13.05 3.35 -22.65
N ALA A 246 13.48 4.33 -21.88
CA ALA A 246 14.74 5.02 -22.12
C ALA A 246 15.96 4.08 -22.04
N ILE A 247 16.02 3.23 -21.01
CA ILE A 247 17.07 2.20 -20.89
C ILE A 247 17.05 1.26 -22.09
N LEU A 248 15.87 0.82 -22.53
CA LEU A 248 15.75 -0.03 -23.70
C LEU A 248 16.26 0.65 -24.98
N VAL A 249 15.92 1.92 -25.20
CA VAL A 249 16.43 2.69 -26.34
C VAL A 249 17.97 2.79 -26.28
N LEU A 250 18.55 3.04 -25.11
CA LEU A 250 20.01 3.08 -24.94
C LEU A 250 20.67 1.73 -25.26
N ILE A 251 20.07 0.61 -24.83
CA ILE A 251 20.54 -0.73 -25.16
C ILE A 251 20.47 -0.98 -26.68
N LEU A 252 19.39 -0.59 -27.34
CA LEU A 252 19.24 -0.72 -28.80
C LEU A 252 20.32 0.07 -29.55
N VAL A 253 20.53 1.33 -29.16
CA VAL A 253 21.55 2.19 -29.75
C VAL A 253 22.94 1.60 -29.54
N GLY A 254 23.26 1.16 -28.32
CA GLY A 254 24.53 0.50 -28.02
C GLY A 254 24.78 -0.75 -28.86
N ASN A 255 23.76 -1.59 -29.03
CA ASN A 255 23.83 -2.79 -29.87
C ASN A 255 24.02 -2.46 -31.36
N ILE A 256 23.35 -1.41 -31.87
CA ILE A 256 23.53 -0.94 -33.25
C ILE A 256 24.97 -0.48 -33.47
N PHE A 257 25.53 0.35 -32.58
CA PHE A 257 26.92 0.79 -32.67
C PHE A 257 27.90 -0.38 -32.63
N PHE A 258 27.69 -1.33 -31.72
CA PHE A 258 28.50 -2.54 -31.62
C PHE A 258 28.47 -3.39 -32.91
N LEU A 259 27.29 -3.57 -33.52
CA LEU A 259 27.12 -4.30 -34.78
C LEU A 259 27.81 -3.59 -35.95
N MET A 260 27.73 -2.26 -36.01
CA MET A 260 28.42 -1.46 -37.02
C MET A 260 29.95 -1.55 -36.89
N GLU A 261 30.47 -1.47 -35.67
CA GLU A 261 31.91 -1.57 -35.41
C GLU A 261 32.44 -2.98 -35.71
N ARG A 262 31.67 -4.03 -35.38
CA ARG A 262 32.02 -5.42 -35.72
C ARG A 262 32.08 -5.65 -37.23
N ARG A 263 31.16 -5.07 -38.01
CA ARG A 263 31.22 -5.14 -39.49
C ARG A 263 32.45 -4.44 -40.03
N ARG A 264 32.84 -3.29 -39.45
CA ARG A 264 34.02 -2.54 -39.87
C ARG A 264 35.35 -3.25 -39.56
N ARG A 265 35.40 -4.11 -38.53
CA ARG A 265 36.58 -4.93 -38.21
C ARG A 265 36.63 -6.27 -38.96
N ALA A 266 35.55 -6.68 -39.61
CA ALA A 266 35.45 -7.94 -40.36
C ALA A 266 35.62 -7.76 -41.88
N VAL A 267 35.73 -6.50 -42.34
CA VAL A 267 36.13 -6.08 -43.69
C VAL A 267 37.57 -5.59 -43.60
#